data_AF-A0A4W5JM21-F1
#
_entry.id   AF-A0A4W5JM21-F1
#
_cell.length_a   1.000
_cell.length_b   1.000
_cell.length_c   1.000
_cell.angle_alpha   90.00
_cell.angle_beta   90.00
_cell.angle_gamma   90.00
#
_symmetry.space_group_name_H-M   'P 1'
#
loop_
_entity.id
_entity.type
_entity.pdbx_description
1 polymer ?
#
loop_
_entity_poly.entity_id
_entity_poly.type
_entity_poly.pdbx_seq_one_letter_code
_entity_poly.pdbx_strand_id
1 'polypeptide(L)'
;MGEQPIFSTRAHVFQIDPTTKKNWVPTSKHAVTVSYFYDSTRNVYRIISLDGSKAIINSTITPNMTFTKTSQKFGQWADSRANTVYGLGFSSENHLLKFAEKFAEFKEAARLAKEKSQEKMELTSTPSQESATGDLQSPLTPESINGTDDERGTTPETPQHPPEPRPEPSQNQLPFSHSSSSINKHWEAELAALKGNNAKLTAALLESTANVKQWKQQLAAYQEEAERLHKRVTELECVSGQTTVIKSQKTELNQTIEELESALKAKEEELERLKEEVESASEFPTLKESLTQKLQVRLMNNTIALHTTLGLRHLVSLQWVYICVCWFVRVCLCVYKCVGVFCLCVCLSTQCLAKVFRPLGFLHILLCYKVQLK
;
A
#
# COMPACT_ATOMS: atom_id res chain seq x y z
N MET A 1 23.36 -13.82 20.87
CA MET A 1 22.08 -13.12 21.15
C MET A 1 20.96 -14.04 20.69
N GLY A 2 19.97 -14.32 21.54
CA GLY A 2 18.89 -15.26 21.19
C GLY A 2 17.99 -14.75 20.07
N GLU A 3 17.32 -15.65 19.35
CA GLU A 3 16.29 -15.31 18.36
C GLU A 3 15.22 -14.44 19.02
N GLN A 4 14.90 -13.28 18.42
CA GLN A 4 13.84 -12.41 18.92
C GLN A 4 12.48 -12.84 18.37
N PRO A 5 11.39 -12.77 19.17
CA PRO A 5 10.06 -13.09 18.68
C PRO A 5 9.56 -12.03 17.70
N ILE A 6 8.95 -12.46 16.62
CA ILE A 6 8.33 -11.59 15.59
C ILE A 6 6.99 -11.04 16.09
N PHE A 7 6.25 -11.88 16.80
CA PHE A 7 4.96 -11.53 17.42
C PHE A 7 4.82 -12.30 18.72
N SER A 8 4.24 -11.67 19.74
CA SER A 8 3.98 -12.30 21.03
C SER A 8 2.57 -11.94 21.52
N THR A 9 1.89 -12.90 22.13
CA THR A 9 0.60 -12.70 22.80
C THR A 9 0.51 -13.55 24.07
N ARG A 10 -0.54 -13.37 24.87
CA ARG A 10 -0.78 -14.12 26.12
C ARG A 10 -2.02 -15.00 25.99
N ALA A 11 -1.89 -16.28 26.32
CA ALA A 11 -2.98 -17.25 26.26
C ALA A 11 -2.78 -18.39 27.27
N HIS A 12 -3.87 -19.05 27.66
CA HIS A 12 -3.82 -20.35 28.34
C HIS A 12 -3.62 -21.44 27.28
N VAL A 13 -2.69 -22.35 27.53
CA VAL A 13 -2.32 -23.40 26.57
C VAL A 13 -2.97 -24.71 26.96
N PHE A 14 -3.56 -25.39 25.98
CA PHE A 14 -4.18 -26.70 26.10
C PHE A 14 -3.63 -27.63 25.02
N GLN A 15 -3.68 -28.93 25.29
CA GLN A 15 -3.40 -29.98 24.31
C GLN A 15 -4.49 -31.03 24.36
N ILE A 16 -4.77 -31.68 23.24
CA ILE A 16 -5.61 -32.87 23.25
C ILE A 16 -4.84 -34.00 23.94
N ASP A 17 -5.49 -34.67 24.88
CA ASP A 17 -4.99 -35.86 25.55
C ASP A 17 -4.52 -36.91 24.52
N PRO A 18 -3.25 -37.33 24.55
CA PRO A 18 -2.72 -38.29 23.59
C PRO A 18 -3.40 -39.67 23.68
N THR A 19 -3.95 -40.03 24.85
CA THR A 19 -4.62 -41.31 25.07
C THR A 19 -6.06 -41.29 24.58
N THR A 20 -6.85 -40.27 24.99
CA THR A 20 -8.28 -40.23 24.66
C THR A 20 -8.59 -39.57 23.31
N LYS A 21 -7.65 -38.76 22.78
CA LYS A 21 -7.77 -38.00 21.52
C LYS A 21 -9.02 -37.11 21.40
N LYS A 22 -9.73 -36.87 22.51
CA LYS A 22 -11.01 -36.13 22.57
C LYS A 22 -11.03 -35.03 23.62
N ASN A 23 -10.31 -35.20 24.73
CA ASN A 23 -10.37 -34.28 25.85
C ASN A 23 -9.24 -33.25 25.79
N TRP A 24 -9.57 -31.99 26.11
CA TRP A 24 -8.59 -30.92 26.30
C TRP A 24 -7.97 -31.01 27.69
N VAL A 25 -6.64 -31.04 27.73
CA VAL A 25 -5.84 -31.04 28.97
C VAL A 25 -5.08 -29.72 29.07
N PRO A 26 -5.20 -28.98 30.18
CA PRO A 26 -4.45 -27.74 30.37
C PRO A 26 -2.95 -28.05 30.45
N THR A 27 -2.17 -27.38 29.60
CA THR A 27 -0.71 -27.48 29.59
C THR A 27 -0.07 -26.38 30.45
N SER A 28 -0.73 -25.23 30.61
CA SER A 28 -0.29 -24.15 31.50
C SER A 28 -1.35 -23.84 32.56
N LYS A 29 -0.92 -23.59 33.81
CA LYS A 29 -1.83 -23.20 34.91
C LYS A 29 -2.35 -21.78 34.79
N HIS A 30 -1.53 -20.90 34.22
CA HIS A 30 -1.84 -19.50 33.98
C HIS A 30 -1.70 -19.18 32.49
N ALA A 31 -2.13 -17.99 32.10
CA ALA A 31 -1.79 -17.47 30.78
C ALA A 31 -0.25 -17.37 30.68
N VAL A 32 0.30 -17.85 29.57
CA VAL A 32 1.73 -17.83 29.24
C VAL A 32 1.93 -17.03 27.97
N THR A 33 3.18 -16.64 27.72
CA THR A 33 3.53 -15.95 26.47
C THR A 33 3.65 -16.97 25.35
N VAL A 34 2.94 -16.73 24.26
CA VAL A 34 2.98 -17.53 23.03
C VAL A 34 3.48 -16.63 21.92
N SER A 35 4.56 -17.05 21.26
CA SER A 35 5.29 -16.20 20.33
C SER A 35 5.62 -16.92 19.03
N TYR A 36 5.62 -16.17 17.94
CA TYR A 36 6.14 -16.61 16.65
C TYR A 36 7.62 -16.23 16.54
N PHE A 37 8.43 -17.18 16.10
CA PHE A 37 9.85 -17.03 15.83
C PHE A 37 10.15 -17.43 14.39
N TYR A 38 11.18 -16.82 13.81
CA TYR A 38 11.78 -17.27 12.57
C TYR A 38 13.17 -17.80 12.88
N ASP A 39 13.35 -19.09 12.64
CA ASP A 39 14.61 -19.79 12.79
C ASP A 39 15.37 -19.68 11.46
N SER A 40 16.34 -18.78 11.41
CA SER A 40 17.11 -18.50 10.19
C SER A 40 18.03 -19.66 9.81
N THR A 41 18.43 -20.49 10.78
CA THR A 41 19.32 -21.64 10.53
C THR A 41 18.60 -22.75 9.77
N ARG A 42 17.33 -22.98 10.11
CA ARG A 42 16.49 -23.98 9.46
C ARG A 42 15.54 -23.39 8.42
N ASN A 43 15.53 -22.07 8.28
CA ASN A 43 14.63 -21.32 7.40
C ASN A 43 13.15 -21.70 7.62
N VAL A 44 12.71 -21.73 8.88
CA VAL A 44 11.34 -22.12 9.25
C VAL A 44 10.75 -21.17 10.28
N TYR A 45 9.42 -21.02 10.24
CA TYR A 45 8.65 -20.31 11.26
C TYR A 45 8.16 -21.27 12.34
N ARG A 46 8.20 -20.84 13.60
CA ARG A 46 7.83 -21.65 14.76
C ARG A 46 6.95 -20.88 15.73
N ILE A 47 5.99 -21.58 16.33
CA ILE A 47 5.25 -21.11 17.50
C ILE A 47 5.92 -21.71 18.73
N ILE A 48 6.37 -20.86 19.64
CA ILE A 48 7.05 -21.26 20.86
C ILE A 48 6.34 -20.64 22.06
N SER A 49 6.15 -21.46 23.08
CA SER A 49 5.68 -21.01 24.39
C SER A 49 6.40 -21.78 25.49
N LEU A 50 6.80 -21.06 26.52
CA LEU A 50 7.52 -21.59 27.68
C LEU A 50 6.65 -21.45 28.93
N ASP A 51 6.63 -22.49 29.76
CA ASP A 51 6.14 -22.43 31.15
C ASP A 51 7.33 -22.66 32.08
N GLY A 52 7.82 -21.58 32.71
CA GLY A 52 9.13 -21.57 33.35
C GLY A 52 10.25 -21.85 32.34
N SER A 53 11.07 -22.88 32.60
CA SER A 53 12.15 -23.33 31.72
C SER A 53 11.72 -24.40 30.71
N LYS A 54 10.47 -24.87 30.77
CA LYS A 54 9.98 -25.97 29.92
C LYS A 54 9.27 -25.41 28.69
N ALA A 55 9.68 -25.88 27.50
CA ALA A 55 8.92 -25.64 26.28
C ALA A 55 7.62 -26.46 26.30
N ILE A 56 6.49 -25.77 26.29
CA ILE A 56 5.15 -26.37 26.27
C ILE A 56 4.50 -26.30 24.89
N ILE A 57 4.96 -25.37 24.04
CA ILE A 57 4.68 -25.35 22.61
C ILE A 57 6.01 -25.20 21.88
N ASN A 58 6.23 -26.05 20.89
CA ASN A 58 7.34 -25.95 19.95
C ASN A 58 6.89 -26.50 18.61
N SER A 59 6.03 -25.74 17.93
CA SER A 59 5.36 -26.16 16.71
C SER A 59 6.01 -25.47 15.50
N THR A 60 6.46 -26.24 14.52
CA THR A 60 6.97 -25.70 13.24
C THR A 60 5.80 -25.48 12.30
N ILE A 61 5.61 -24.26 11.82
CA ILE A 61 4.50 -23.93 10.92
C ILE A 61 4.77 -24.51 9.54
N THR A 62 3.83 -25.32 9.05
CA THR A 62 3.88 -25.89 7.69
C THR A 62 2.73 -25.36 6.83
N PRO A 63 2.88 -25.33 5.49
CA PRO A 63 1.86 -24.74 4.59
C PRO A 63 0.48 -25.41 4.68
N ASN A 64 0.43 -26.68 5.10
CA ASN A 64 -0.80 -27.46 5.26
C ASN A 64 -1.44 -27.33 6.66
N MET A 65 -0.80 -26.62 7.60
CA MET A 65 -1.41 -26.37 8.90
C MET A 65 -2.59 -25.40 8.78
N THR A 66 -3.59 -25.60 9.64
CA THR A 66 -4.76 -24.72 9.74
C THR A 66 -5.01 -24.37 11.19
N PHE A 67 -5.20 -23.08 11.46
CA PHE A 67 -5.69 -22.59 12.74
C PHE A 67 -7.21 -22.43 12.67
N THR A 68 -7.93 -23.20 13.48
CA THR A 68 -9.39 -23.21 13.52
C THR A 68 -9.88 -22.54 14.80
N LYS A 69 -10.72 -21.51 14.64
CA LYS A 69 -11.44 -20.87 15.77
C LYS A 69 -12.63 -21.74 16.13
N THR A 70 -12.71 -22.21 17.38
CA THR A 70 -13.81 -23.08 17.84
C THR A 70 -14.71 -22.41 18.89
N SER A 71 -14.32 -21.23 19.40
CA SER A 71 -15.20 -20.33 20.14
C SER A 71 -14.76 -18.87 20.00
N GLN A 72 -15.45 -17.95 20.66
CA GLN A 72 -15.14 -16.51 20.63
C GLN A 72 -13.72 -16.18 21.12
N LYS A 73 -13.16 -17.00 22.02
CA LYS A 73 -11.85 -16.76 22.64
C LYS A 73 -10.93 -17.98 22.59
N PHE A 74 -11.28 -19.00 21.83
CA PHE A 74 -10.51 -20.23 21.74
C PHE A 74 -10.28 -20.65 20.28
N GLY A 75 -9.04 -21.04 19.98
CA GLY A 75 -8.67 -21.62 18.69
C GLY A 75 -7.61 -22.70 18.84
N GLN A 76 -7.45 -23.50 17.80
CA GLN A 76 -6.61 -24.70 17.81
C GLN A 76 -5.92 -24.94 16.48
N TRP A 77 -4.82 -25.69 16.49
CA TRP A 77 -4.21 -26.26 15.29
C TRP A 77 -3.64 -27.64 15.59
N ALA A 78 -3.64 -28.50 14.57
CA ALA A 78 -2.99 -29.81 14.63
C ALA A 78 -1.53 -29.69 14.19
N ASP A 79 -0.62 -30.30 14.95
CA ASP A 79 0.77 -30.46 14.58
C ASP A 79 1.08 -31.95 14.40
N SER A 80 1.11 -32.39 13.15
CA SER A 80 1.40 -33.78 12.79
C SER A 80 2.81 -34.21 13.18
N ARG A 81 3.78 -33.28 13.19
CA ARG A 81 5.17 -33.59 13.56
C ARG A 81 5.27 -33.84 15.07
N ALA A 82 4.56 -33.07 15.87
CA ALA A 82 4.48 -33.26 17.32
C ALA A 82 3.41 -34.29 17.73
N ASN A 83 2.63 -34.83 16.78
CA ASN A 83 1.52 -35.75 17.00
C ASN A 83 0.52 -35.28 18.08
N THR A 84 0.24 -33.98 18.09
CA THR A 84 -0.61 -33.33 19.09
C THR A 84 -1.48 -32.25 18.45
N VAL A 85 -2.52 -31.84 19.16
CA VAL A 85 -3.35 -30.69 18.78
C VAL A 85 -3.23 -29.66 19.89
N TYR A 86 -2.74 -28.48 19.54
CA TYR A 86 -2.62 -27.36 20.46
C TYR A 86 -3.88 -26.51 20.44
N GLY A 87 -4.27 -26.03 21.62
CA GLY A 87 -5.40 -25.12 21.82
C GLY A 87 -4.97 -23.92 22.65
N LEU A 88 -5.47 -22.73 22.29
CA LEU A 88 -5.17 -21.48 22.96
C LEU A 88 -6.44 -20.77 23.38
N GLY A 89 -6.55 -20.50 24.68
CA GLY A 89 -7.60 -19.68 25.27
C GLY A 89 -7.11 -18.26 25.55
N PHE A 90 -7.66 -17.27 24.84
CA PHE A 90 -7.29 -15.87 24.91
C PHE A 90 -8.16 -15.06 25.88
N SER A 91 -7.66 -13.91 26.34
CA SER A 91 -8.41 -13.01 27.23
C SER A 91 -9.54 -12.26 26.50
N SER A 92 -9.39 -11.98 25.20
CA SER A 92 -10.36 -11.28 24.36
C SER A 92 -10.44 -11.87 22.95
N GLU A 93 -11.56 -11.62 22.28
CA GLU A 93 -11.76 -12.01 20.87
C GLU A 93 -10.73 -11.37 19.94
N ASN A 94 -10.37 -10.11 20.20
CA ASN A 94 -9.35 -9.40 19.42
C ASN A 94 -8.00 -10.11 19.42
N HIS A 95 -7.58 -10.67 20.57
CA HIS A 95 -6.34 -11.44 20.64
C HIS A 95 -6.41 -12.75 19.85
N LEU A 96 -7.56 -13.43 19.85
CA LEU A 96 -7.78 -14.62 19.02
C LEU A 96 -7.71 -14.28 17.53
N LEU A 97 -8.41 -13.23 17.10
CA LEU A 97 -8.43 -12.78 15.70
C LEU A 97 -7.02 -12.40 15.24
N LYS A 98 -6.30 -11.60 16.04
CA LYS A 98 -4.92 -11.20 15.72
C LYS A 98 -3.97 -12.39 15.63
N PHE A 99 -4.11 -13.38 16.52
CA PHE A 99 -3.31 -14.60 16.45
C PHE A 99 -3.62 -15.41 15.19
N ALA A 100 -4.89 -15.53 14.81
CA ALA A 100 -5.32 -16.23 13.60
C ALA A 100 -4.80 -15.54 12.33
N GLU A 101 -4.85 -14.21 12.26
CA GLU A 101 -4.26 -13.42 11.17
C GLU A 101 -2.76 -13.70 11.04
N LYS A 102 -2.03 -13.64 12.16
CA LYS A 102 -0.59 -13.94 12.17
C LYS A 102 -0.28 -15.38 11.80
N PHE A 103 -1.13 -16.33 12.18
CA PHE A 103 -0.99 -17.72 11.76
C PHE A 103 -1.06 -17.84 10.23
N ALA A 104 -2.03 -17.18 9.59
CA ALA A 104 -2.16 -17.18 8.14
C ALA A 104 -0.96 -16.51 7.44
N GLU A 105 -0.50 -15.36 7.95
CA GLU A 105 0.68 -14.64 7.45
C GLU A 105 1.94 -15.52 7.49
N PHE A 106 2.22 -16.16 8.64
CA PHE A 106 3.40 -16.99 8.79
C PHE A 106 3.30 -18.35 8.08
N LYS A 107 2.08 -18.84 7.82
CA LYS A 107 1.86 -20.01 6.97
C LYS A 107 2.28 -19.74 5.52
N GLU A 108 1.90 -18.58 4.98
CA GLU A 108 2.33 -18.16 3.64
C GLU A 108 3.84 -17.89 3.59
N ALA A 109 4.39 -17.24 4.61
CA ALA A 109 5.84 -17.05 4.72
C ALA A 109 6.61 -18.39 4.79
N ALA A 110 6.06 -19.40 5.48
CA ALA A 110 6.63 -20.75 5.51
C ALA A 110 6.58 -21.46 4.15
N ARG A 111 5.55 -21.22 3.33
CA ARG A 111 5.47 -21.72 1.95
C ARG A 111 6.59 -21.13 1.09
N LEU A 112 6.75 -19.81 1.12
CA LEU A 112 7.81 -19.10 0.37
C LEU A 112 9.22 -19.51 0.83
N ALA A 113 9.42 -19.68 2.14
CA ALA A 113 10.69 -20.13 2.69
C ALA A 113 11.06 -21.54 2.19
N LYS A 114 10.06 -22.43 2.08
CA LYS A 114 10.26 -23.79 1.55
C LYS A 114 10.58 -23.78 0.06
N GLU A 115 9.86 -23.00 -0.74
CA GLU A 115 10.12 -22.83 -2.19
C GLU A 115 11.52 -22.29 -2.46
N LYS A 116 11.93 -21.22 -1.76
CA LYS A 116 13.28 -20.66 -1.87
C LYS A 116 14.38 -21.65 -1.50
N SER A 117 14.11 -22.55 -0.55
CA SER A 117 15.07 -23.59 -0.15
C SER A 117 15.16 -24.71 -1.18
N GLN A 118 14.06 -25.02 -1.87
CA GLN A 118 13.99 -26.04 -2.91
C GLN A 118 14.65 -25.54 -4.22
N GLU A 119 14.39 -24.29 -4.61
CA GLU A 119 15.01 -23.65 -5.80
C GLU A 119 16.54 -23.51 -5.65
N LYS A 120 17.03 -23.19 -4.44
CA LYS A 120 18.48 -23.17 -4.14
C LYS A 120 19.13 -24.56 -4.28
N MET A 121 18.37 -25.63 -4.09
CA MET A 121 18.86 -27.01 -4.21
C MET A 121 18.87 -27.47 -5.67
N GLU A 122 17.91 -27.01 -6.49
CA GLU A 122 17.81 -27.33 -7.93
C GLU A 122 18.83 -26.56 -8.80
N LEU A 123 19.20 -25.33 -8.42
CA LEU A 123 20.19 -24.52 -9.15
C LEU A 123 21.66 -24.88 -8.86
N THR A 124 21.92 -25.87 -8.01
CA THR A 124 23.29 -26.37 -7.76
C THR A 124 23.60 -27.66 -8.56
N SER A 125 22.65 -28.14 -9.37
CA SER A 125 22.79 -29.32 -10.23
C SER A 125 22.82 -28.95 -11.73
N THR A 126 23.75 -28.07 -12.12
CA THR A 126 24.09 -27.85 -13.54
C THR A 126 25.60 -28.04 -13.74
N PRO A 127 26.06 -29.12 -14.40
CA PRO A 127 27.46 -29.27 -14.80
C PRO A 127 27.70 -28.49 -16.11
N SER A 128 28.58 -27.49 -16.08
CA SER A 128 29.06 -26.81 -17.29
C SER A 128 30.33 -27.51 -17.82
N GLN A 129 30.14 -28.22 -18.94
CA GLN A 129 31.00 -28.43 -20.15
C GLN A 129 32.53 -28.54 -20.05
N GLU A 130 33.14 -29.54 -20.72
CA GLU A 130 33.78 -29.37 -22.06
C GLU A 130 34.49 -30.67 -22.57
N SER A 131 34.16 -31.06 -23.82
CA SER A 131 34.94 -31.79 -24.85
C SER A 131 35.16 -33.32 -24.89
N ALA A 132 35.00 -33.81 -26.14
CA ALA A 132 35.53 -35.01 -26.82
C ALA A 132 34.69 -36.31 -26.85
N THR A 133 34.11 -36.53 -28.04
CA THR A 133 34.02 -37.79 -28.82
C THR A 133 34.03 -39.13 -28.06
N GLY A 134 32.91 -39.86 -28.11
CA GLY A 134 32.92 -41.31 -27.86
C GLY A 134 31.67 -41.83 -27.16
N ASP A 135 30.87 -42.57 -27.93
CA ASP A 135 29.91 -43.61 -27.55
C ASP A 135 28.71 -43.33 -26.63
N LEU A 136 27.58 -43.84 -27.12
CA LEU A 136 26.27 -43.91 -26.49
C LEU A 136 26.33 -44.64 -25.15
N GLN A 137 25.94 -43.99 -24.06
CA GLN A 137 25.46 -44.66 -22.84
C GLN A 137 24.52 -43.74 -22.05
N SER A 138 23.21 -43.99 -22.19
CA SER A 138 22.17 -43.51 -21.28
C SER A 138 22.12 -44.39 -20.03
N PRO A 139 22.11 -43.84 -18.81
CA PRO A 139 21.66 -44.59 -17.65
C PRO A 139 20.16 -44.34 -17.44
N LEU A 140 19.33 -45.24 -17.97
CA LEU A 140 18.05 -45.57 -17.37
C LEU A 140 18.34 -46.55 -16.24
N THR A 141 18.01 -46.20 -14.99
CA THR A 141 17.26 -47.03 -14.00
C THR A 141 17.43 -46.47 -12.58
N PRO A 142 16.33 -46.24 -11.84
CA PRO A 142 16.38 -46.15 -10.38
C PRO A 142 16.60 -47.54 -9.77
N GLU A 143 17.39 -47.58 -8.69
CA GLU A 143 17.73 -48.79 -7.93
C GLU A 143 16.48 -49.54 -7.47
N SER A 144 16.34 -50.77 -7.97
CA SER A 144 15.55 -51.85 -7.39
C SER A 144 16.44 -53.09 -7.38
N ILE A 145 16.79 -53.56 -6.18
CA ILE A 145 17.35 -54.88 -5.89
C ILE A 145 16.61 -55.39 -4.65
N ASN A 146 15.54 -56.19 -4.82
CA ASN A 146 15.51 -57.66 -4.76
C ASN A 146 16.11 -58.19 -3.43
N GLY A 147 15.35 -58.80 -2.52
CA GLY A 147 14.69 -60.09 -2.72
C GLY A 147 15.66 -61.21 -2.31
N THR A 148 15.55 -61.73 -1.08
CA THR A 148 16.30 -62.91 -0.63
C THR A 148 15.45 -63.69 0.39
N ASP A 149 14.90 -64.80 -0.13
CA ASP A 149 14.87 -66.19 0.34
C ASP A 149 14.90 -66.57 1.85
N ASP A 150 14.30 -67.72 2.08
CA ASP A 150 13.81 -68.40 3.29
C ASP A 150 14.83 -68.83 4.38
N GLU A 151 14.24 -69.17 5.54
CA GLU A 151 14.70 -70.05 6.62
C GLU A 151 15.76 -69.53 7.63
N ARG A 152 15.33 -69.23 8.87
CA ARG A 152 15.49 -70.10 10.06
C ARG A 152 15.10 -69.38 11.35
N GLY A 153 14.43 -70.11 12.24
CA GLY A 153 13.66 -69.58 13.36
C GLY A 153 14.41 -68.96 14.54
N THR A 154 13.67 -68.23 15.36
CA THR A 154 13.76 -68.32 16.83
C THR A 154 12.49 -67.73 17.47
N THR A 155 11.83 -68.55 18.28
CA THR A 155 10.70 -68.24 19.15
C THR A 155 11.08 -67.28 20.29
N PRO A 156 10.09 -66.66 20.95
CA PRO A 156 10.16 -66.54 22.40
C PRO A 156 8.90 -67.05 23.13
N GLU A 157 9.10 -67.29 24.42
CA GLU A 157 8.41 -68.19 25.33
C GLU A 157 6.98 -67.81 25.80
N THR A 158 6.16 -68.86 25.90
CA THR A 158 5.37 -69.39 27.04
C THR A 158 5.22 -68.58 28.36
N PRO A 159 4.05 -68.72 29.03
CA PRO A 159 4.01 -69.28 30.40
C PRO A 159 2.97 -70.44 30.50
N GLN A 160 3.34 -71.70 30.78
CA GLN A 160 3.66 -72.40 32.05
C GLN A 160 2.45 -73.05 32.77
N HIS A 161 2.27 -74.37 32.51
CA HIS A 161 1.87 -75.51 33.37
C HIS A 161 0.44 -75.60 34.00
N PRO A 162 -0.12 -76.81 34.32
CA PRO A 162 0.54 -78.08 34.68
C PRO A 162 0.11 -79.38 33.93
N PRO A 163 0.78 -80.54 34.18
CA PRO A 163 0.70 -81.74 33.36
C PRO A 163 -0.17 -82.85 33.99
N GLU A 164 -0.89 -83.60 33.15
CA GLU A 164 -1.49 -84.89 33.52
C GLU A 164 -1.06 -86.01 32.54
N PRO A 165 -0.95 -87.25 33.00
CA PRO A 165 -0.10 -88.28 32.41
C PRO A 165 -0.76 -89.00 31.23
N ARG A 166 0.04 -89.24 30.19
CA ARG A 166 -0.26 -90.16 29.09
C ARG A 166 -0.29 -91.60 29.61
N PRO A 167 -1.32 -92.43 29.30
CA PRO A 167 -1.21 -93.88 29.39
C PRO A 167 -0.72 -94.47 28.05
N GLU A 168 0.13 -95.48 28.16
CA GLU A 168 0.65 -96.32 27.06
C GLU A 168 -0.47 -97.13 26.38
N PRO A 169 -0.35 -97.50 25.08
CA PRO A 169 -1.31 -98.42 24.47
C PRO A 169 -0.80 -99.86 24.62
N SER A 170 -1.34 -100.60 25.59
CA SER A 170 -1.25 -102.06 25.61
C SER A 170 -2.37 -102.63 24.73
N GLN A 171 -1.96 -103.48 23.80
CA GLN A 171 -2.81 -104.26 22.90
C GLN A 171 -3.89 -105.09 23.61
N ASN A 172 -4.94 -105.38 22.82
CA ASN A 172 -5.91 -106.48 22.94
C ASN A 172 -7.12 -106.27 23.87
N GLN A 173 -8.23 -105.81 23.29
CA GLN A 173 -9.41 -106.66 23.02
C GLN A 173 -10.51 -105.84 22.33
N LEU A 174 -10.93 -106.30 21.15
CA LEU A 174 -12.22 -105.91 20.56
C LEU A 174 -13.35 -106.64 21.32
N PRO A 175 -14.49 -105.98 21.49
CA PRO A 175 -15.72 -106.58 21.00
C PRO A 175 -16.33 -105.69 19.93
N PHE A 176 -16.51 -106.28 18.74
CA PHE A 176 -17.37 -105.76 17.69
C PHE A 176 -18.78 -105.52 18.23
N SER A 177 -19.24 -104.26 18.19
CA SER A 177 -20.55 -103.81 17.70
C SER A 177 -20.71 -102.31 18.00
N HIS A 178 -21.12 -101.50 17.02
CA HIS A 178 -21.41 -100.04 17.05
C HIS A 178 -20.34 -99.02 16.59
N SER A 179 -19.09 -99.40 16.26
CA SER A 179 -18.06 -98.40 15.89
C SER A 179 -18.16 -97.82 14.46
N SER A 180 -18.82 -98.50 13.53
CA SER A 180 -18.98 -98.00 12.15
C SER A 180 -19.98 -96.85 12.03
N SER A 181 -20.97 -96.77 12.92
CA SER A 181 -22.01 -95.72 12.94
C SER A 181 -21.47 -94.38 13.46
N SER A 182 -20.63 -94.40 14.51
CA SER A 182 -20.05 -93.18 15.09
C SER A 182 -18.99 -92.53 14.20
N ILE A 183 -18.16 -93.34 13.54
CA ILE A 183 -17.13 -92.84 12.60
C ILE A 183 -17.77 -92.23 11.35
N ASN A 184 -18.81 -92.86 10.79
CA ASN A 184 -19.54 -92.29 9.66
C ASN A 184 -20.21 -90.95 10.01
N LYS A 185 -20.84 -90.84 11.18
CA LYS A 185 -21.44 -89.57 11.66
C LYS A 185 -20.40 -88.46 11.82
N HIS A 186 -19.18 -88.79 12.24
CA HIS A 186 -18.09 -87.83 12.35
C HIS A 186 -17.69 -87.26 10.98
N TRP A 187 -17.49 -88.13 9.97
CA TRP A 187 -17.17 -87.71 8.61
C TRP A 187 -18.31 -86.92 7.95
N GLU A 188 -19.56 -87.28 8.21
CA GLU A 188 -20.74 -86.53 7.75
C GLU A 188 -20.79 -85.12 8.35
N ALA A 189 -20.51 -84.99 9.66
CA ALA A 189 -20.44 -83.70 10.34
C ALA A 189 -19.29 -82.82 9.82
N GLU A 190 -18.13 -83.42 9.56
CA GLU A 190 -16.96 -82.72 9.01
C GLU A 190 -17.22 -82.27 7.56
N LEU A 191 -17.87 -83.10 6.74
CA LEU A 191 -18.29 -82.72 5.39
C LEU A 191 -19.30 -81.56 5.42
N ALA A 192 -20.25 -81.57 6.36
CA ALA A 192 -21.19 -80.48 6.54
C ALA A 192 -20.49 -79.18 6.98
N ALA A 193 -19.52 -79.27 7.90
CA ALA A 193 -18.70 -78.13 8.32
C ALA A 193 -17.85 -77.58 7.17
N LEU A 194 -17.23 -78.45 6.36
CA LEU A 194 -16.47 -78.06 5.17
C LEU A 194 -17.35 -77.38 4.11
N LYS A 195 -18.56 -77.90 3.86
CA LYS A 195 -19.55 -77.24 2.98
C LYS A 195 -19.95 -75.87 3.52
N GLY A 196 -20.18 -75.76 4.83
CA GLY A 196 -20.47 -74.49 5.50
C GLY A 196 -19.32 -73.48 5.39
N ASN A 197 -18.08 -73.93 5.54
CA ASN A 197 -16.88 -73.10 5.38
C ASN A 197 -16.70 -72.65 3.92
N ASN A 198 -16.93 -73.53 2.95
CA ASN A 198 -16.89 -73.19 1.53
C ASN A 198 -17.95 -72.13 1.15
N ALA A 199 -19.17 -72.26 1.70
CA ALA A 199 -20.22 -71.27 1.53
C ALA A 199 -19.84 -69.90 2.12
N LYS A 200 -19.23 -69.88 3.31
CA LYS A 200 -18.71 -68.64 3.93
C LYS A 200 -17.61 -67.99 3.10
N LEU A 201 -16.67 -68.77 2.58
CA LEU A 201 -15.61 -68.26 1.71
C LEU A 201 -16.17 -67.67 0.41
N THR A 202 -17.17 -68.33 -0.18
CA THR A 202 -17.87 -67.82 -1.37
C THR A 202 -18.58 -66.50 -1.09
N ALA A 203 -19.28 -66.40 0.05
CA ALA A 203 -19.93 -65.16 0.46
C ALA A 203 -18.93 -64.02 0.69
N ALA A 204 -17.83 -64.29 1.41
CA ALA A 204 -16.77 -63.31 1.65
C ALA A 204 -16.08 -62.86 0.35
N LEU A 205 -15.93 -63.75 -0.64
CA LEU A 205 -15.37 -63.40 -1.94
C LEU A 205 -16.32 -62.46 -2.73
N LEU A 206 -17.63 -62.73 -2.71
CA LEU A 206 -18.62 -61.86 -3.34
C LEU A 206 -18.67 -60.49 -2.67
N GLU A 207 -18.62 -60.46 -1.33
CA GLU A 207 -18.55 -59.22 -0.55
C GLU A 207 -17.27 -58.43 -0.85
N SER A 208 -16.12 -59.09 -0.88
CA SER A 208 -14.84 -58.48 -1.27
C SER A 208 -14.91 -57.90 -2.69
N THR A 209 -15.54 -58.62 -3.62
CA THR A 209 -15.76 -58.15 -4.99
C THR A 209 -16.67 -56.91 -5.05
N ALA A 210 -17.72 -56.87 -4.23
CA ALA A 210 -18.60 -55.70 -4.11
C ALA A 210 -17.85 -54.50 -3.51
N ASN A 211 -17.05 -54.73 -2.47
CA ASN A 211 -16.21 -53.70 -1.86
C ASN A 211 -15.23 -53.11 -2.87
N VAL A 212 -14.54 -53.93 -3.67
CA VAL A 212 -13.66 -53.44 -4.73
C VAL A 212 -14.39 -52.51 -5.71
N LYS A 213 -15.64 -52.83 -6.09
CA LYS A 213 -16.44 -51.95 -6.96
C LYS A 213 -16.80 -50.64 -6.27
N GLN A 214 -17.18 -50.68 -4.99
CA GLN A 214 -17.50 -49.48 -4.22
C GLN A 214 -16.28 -48.58 -4.05
N TRP A 215 -15.10 -49.14 -3.72
CA TRP A 215 -13.86 -48.37 -3.61
C TRP A 215 -13.47 -47.72 -4.94
N LYS A 216 -13.64 -48.43 -6.07
CA LYS A 216 -13.41 -47.85 -7.40
C LYS A 216 -14.36 -46.69 -7.69
N GLN A 217 -15.63 -46.82 -7.33
CA GLN A 217 -16.60 -45.75 -7.52
C GLN A 217 -16.28 -44.53 -6.64
N GLN A 218 -15.90 -44.76 -5.38
CA GLN A 218 -15.49 -43.70 -4.47
C GLN A 218 -14.22 -42.98 -4.97
N LEU A 219 -13.26 -43.73 -5.51
CA LEU A 219 -12.05 -43.16 -6.10
C LEU A 219 -12.38 -42.28 -7.30
N ALA A 220 -13.26 -42.74 -8.20
CA ALA A 220 -13.71 -41.96 -9.35
C ALA A 220 -14.41 -40.66 -8.92
N ALA A 221 -15.28 -40.71 -7.91
CA ALA A 221 -15.94 -39.52 -7.38
C ALA A 221 -14.95 -38.50 -6.79
N TYR A 222 -13.91 -38.97 -6.08
CA TYR A 222 -12.87 -38.08 -5.59
C TYR A 222 -11.99 -37.49 -6.69
N GLN A 223 -11.74 -38.24 -7.77
CA GLN A 223 -11.01 -37.72 -8.93
C GLN A 223 -11.79 -36.62 -9.64
N GLU A 224 -13.09 -36.81 -9.86
CA GLU A 224 -13.96 -35.80 -10.47
C GLU A 224 -14.04 -34.52 -9.60
N GLU A 225 -14.18 -34.67 -8.28
CA GLU A 225 -14.19 -33.54 -7.36
C GLU A 225 -12.84 -32.81 -7.34
N ALA A 226 -11.72 -33.54 -7.43
CA ALA A 226 -10.40 -32.94 -7.54
C ALA A 226 -10.25 -32.13 -8.84
N GLU A 227 -10.69 -32.67 -9.98
CA GLU A 227 -10.68 -31.94 -11.26
C GLU A 227 -11.56 -30.69 -11.22
N ARG A 228 -12.74 -30.79 -10.61
CA ARG A 228 -13.66 -29.65 -10.41
C ARG A 228 -13.02 -28.55 -9.57
N LEU A 229 -12.35 -28.92 -8.47
CA LEU A 229 -11.65 -27.97 -7.61
C LEU A 229 -10.46 -27.32 -8.34
N HIS A 230 -9.65 -28.08 -9.09
CA HIS A 230 -8.57 -27.54 -9.90
C HIS A 230 -9.08 -26.49 -10.89
N LYS A 231 -10.15 -26.80 -11.63
CA LYS A 231 -10.78 -25.84 -12.56
C LYS A 231 -11.20 -24.56 -11.83
N ARG A 232 -11.81 -24.70 -10.65
CA ARG A 232 -12.26 -23.54 -9.87
C ARG A 232 -11.09 -22.69 -9.36
N VAL A 233 -9.98 -23.32 -8.96
CA VAL A 233 -8.76 -22.61 -8.55
C VAL A 233 -8.21 -21.79 -9.72
N THR A 234 -8.07 -22.40 -10.90
CA THR A 234 -7.58 -21.69 -12.10
C THR A 234 -8.48 -20.51 -12.50
N GLU A 235 -9.81 -20.65 -12.42
CA GLU A 235 -10.73 -19.54 -12.65
C GLU A 235 -10.51 -18.39 -11.64
N LEU A 236 -10.33 -18.73 -10.36
CA LEU A 236 -10.08 -17.74 -9.31
C LEU A 236 -8.72 -17.05 -9.46
N GLU A 237 -7.68 -17.77 -9.87
CA GLU A 237 -6.36 -17.22 -10.16
C GLU A 237 -6.41 -16.21 -11.32
N CYS A 238 -7.16 -16.53 -12.39
CA CYS A 238 -7.38 -15.62 -13.51
C CYS A 238 -8.10 -14.32 -13.08
N VAL A 239 -9.20 -14.44 -12.32
CA VAL A 239 -9.94 -13.28 -11.80
C VAL A 239 -9.11 -12.47 -10.80
N SER A 240 -8.27 -13.13 -10.00
CA SER A 240 -7.34 -12.47 -9.09
C SER A 240 -6.31 -11.63 -9.86
N GLY A 241 -5.73 -12.17 -10.92
CA GLY A 241 -4.82 -11.44 -11.81
C GLY A 241 -5.48 -10.23 -12.47
N GLN A 242 -6.74 -10.34 -12.90
CA GLN A 242 -7.49 -9.18 -13.41
C GLN A 242 -7.71 -8.13 -12.31
N THR A 243 -8.00 -8.56 -11.09
CA THR A 243 -8.22 -7.66 -9.95
C THR A 243 -6.96 -6.87 -9.59
N THR A 244 -5.78 -7.47 -9.66
CA THR A 244 -4.51 -6.77 -9.39
C THR A 244 -4.21 -5.74 -10.47
N VAL A 245 -4.46 -6.07 -11.75
CA VAL A 245 -4.33 -5.11 -12.87
C VAL A 245 -5.29 -3.93 -12.69
N ILE A 246 -6.56 -4.18 -12.40
CA ILE A 246 -7.56 -3.12 -12.16
C ILE A 246 -7.15 -2.23 -10.98
N LYS A 247 -6.61 -2.83 -9.90
CA LYS A 247 -6.10 -2.05 -8.76
C LYS A 247 -4.93 -1.16 -9.16
N SER A 248 -3.99 -1.65 -9.96
CA SER A 248 -2.86 -0.85 -10.45
C SER A 248 -3.31 0.32 -11.34
N GLN A 249 -4.25 0.07 -12.27
CA GLN A 249 -4.84 1.12 -13.10
C GLN A 249 -5.58 2.16 -12.27
N LYS A 250 -6.32 1.72 -11.24
CA LYS A 250 -6.99 2.63 -10.30
C LYS A 250 -5.99 3.51 -9.56
N THR A 251 -4.85 2.96 -9.12
CA THR A 251 -3.82 3.76 -8.44
C THR A 251 -3.16 4.77 -9.38
N GLU A 252 -2.89 4.40 -10.64
CA GLU A 252 -2.33 5.31 -11.64
C GLU A 252 -3.31 6.45 -12.00
N LEU A 253 -4.59 6.14 -12.15
CA LEU A 253 -5.63 7.16 -12.37
C LEU A 253 -5.75 8.11 -11.18
N ASN A 254 -5.72 7.60 -9.95
CA ASN A 254 -5.75 8.44 -8.76
C ASN A 254 -4.52 9.36 -8.66
N GLN A 255 -3.33 8.85 -8.98
CA GLN A 255 -2.10 9.65 -9.06
C GLN A 255 -2.25 10.78 -10.09
N THR A 256 -2.81 10.47 -11.26
CA THR A 256 -3.02 11.44 -12.35
C THR A 256 -4.04 12.51 -11.95
N ILE A 257 -5.10 12.14 -11.23
CA ILE A 257 -6.07 13.10 -10.69
C ILE A 257 -5.39 14.06 -9.72
N GLU A 258 -4.59 13.55 -8.79
CA GLU A 258 -3.89 14.37 -7.78
C GLU A 258 -2.89 15.34 -8.43
N GLU A 259 -2.18 14.90 -9.48
CA GLU A 259 -1.30 15.75 -10.29
C GLU A 259 -2.08 16.86 -11.02
N LEU A 260 -3.22 16.53 -11.62
CA LEU A 260 -4.08 17.49 -12.31
C LEU A 260 -4.69 18.51 -11.34
N GLU A 261 -5.12 18.08 -10.15
CA GLU A 261 -5.63 18.97 -9.09
C GLU A 261 -4.55 19.94 -8.61
N SER A 262 -3.32 19.46 -8.40
CA SER A 262 -2.20 20.33 -8.04
C SER A 262 -1.86 21.32 -9.16
N ALA A 263 -1.90 20.89 -10.42
CA ALA A 263 -1.66 21.76 -11.56
C ALA A 263 -2.76 22.82 -11.72
N LEU A 264 -4.03 22.44 -11.50
CA LEU A 264 -5.17 23.35 -11.50
C LEU A 264 -4.99 24.42 -10.42
N LYS A 265 -4.68 24.00 -9.19
CA LYS A 265 -4.45 24.92 -8.07
C LYS A 265 -3.32 25.91 -8.35
N ALA A 266 -2.20 25.43 -8.92
CA ALA A 266 -1.09 26.30 -9.30
C ALA A 266 -1.50 27.33 -10.37
N LYS A 267 -2.36 26.93 -11.32
CA LYS A 267 -2.90 27.82 -12.35
C LYS A 267 -3.91 28.83 -11.78
N GLU A 268 -4.73 28.43 -10.81
CA GLU A 268 -5.63 29.35 -10.09
C GLU A 268 -4.82 30.41 -9.32
N GLU A 269 -3.74 30.01 -8.64
CA GLU A 269 -2.85 30.95 -7.96
C GLU A 269 -2.13 31.90 -8.94
N GLU A 270 -1.75 31.43 -10.12
CA GLU A 270 -1.18 32.26 -11.17
C GLU A 270 -2.20 33.27 -11.72
N LEU A 271 -3.45 32.85 -11.90
CA LEU A 271 -4.53 33.74 -12.34
C LEU A 271 -4.82 34.84 -11.32
N GLU A 272 -4.85 34.53 -10.02
CA GLU A 272 -5.07 35.57 -9.01
C GLU A 272 -3.91 36.58 -8.97
N ARG A 273 -2.65 36.12 -9.08
CA ARG A 273 -1.49 37.03 -9.20
C ARG A 273 -1.58 37.94 -10.43
N LEU A 274 -1.90 37.38 -11.59
CA LEU A 274 -2.04 38.18 -12.82
C LEU A 274 -3.20 39.17 -12.72
N LYS A 275 -4.28 38.79 -12.04
CA LYS A 275 -5.42 39.67 -11.79
C LYS A 275 -5.06 40.84 -10.87
N GLU A 276 -4.29 40.60 -9.81
CA GLU A 276 -3.72 41.66 -8.97
C GLU A 276 -2.81 42.60 -9.77
N GLU A 277 -1.96 42.05 -10.66
CA GLU A 277 -1.10 42.84 -11.53
C GLU A 277 -1.91 43.71 -12.51
N VAL A 278 -2.96 43.16 -13.12
CA VAL A 278 -3.88 43.91 -14.00
C VAL A 278 -4.59 45.02 -13.23
N GLU A 279 -5.06 44.77 -12.01
CA GLU A 279 -5.68 45.81 -11.17
C GLU A 279 -4.68 46.92 -10.83
N SER A 280 -3.44 46.58 -10.46
CA SER A 280 -2.40 47.57 -10.21
C SER A 280 -2.06 48.42 -11.45
N ALA A 281 -2.09 47.82 -12.65
CA ALA A 281 -1.91 48.51 -13.92
C ALA A 281 -3.11 49.39 -14.28
N SER A 282 -4.31 49.06 -13.79
CA SER A 282 -5.55 49.85 -13.97
C SER A 282 -5.48 51.20 -13.22
N GLU A 283 -4.72 51.27 -12.13
CA GLU A 283 -4.51 52.49 -11.33
C GLU A 283 -3.51 53.47 -11.97
N PHE A 284 -2.62 52.99 -12.85
CA PHE A 284 -1.63 53.84 -13.52
C PHE A 284 -2.23 54.99 -14.36
N PRO A 285 -3.27 54.77 -15.18
CA PRO A 285 -3.99 55.82 -15.89
C PRO A 285 -4.53 56.93 -14.97
N THR A 286 -5.12 56.58 -13.82
CA THR A 286 -5.72 57.56 -12.91
C THR A 286 -4.63 58.38 -12.21
N LEU A 287 -3.52 57.76 -11.83
CA LEU A 287 -2.32 58.45 -11.32
C LEU A 287 -1.73 59.38 -12.38
N LYS A 288 -1.63 58.93 -13.63
CA LYS A 288 -1.15 59.75 -14.75
C LYS A 288 -2.05 60.97 -14.98
N GLU A 289 -3.37 60.80 -14.97
CA GLU A 289 -4.32 61.91 -15.09
C GLU A 289 -4.19 62.89 -13.91
N SER A 290 -4.11 62.39 -12.67
CA SER A 290 -3.91 63.23 -11.47
C SER A 290 -2.62 64.05 -11.56
N LEU A 291 -1.51 63.43 -11.98
CA LEU A 291 -0.23 64.10 -12.13
C LEU A 291 -0.29 65.16 -13.23
N THR A 292 -0.92 64.82 -14.36
CA THR A 292 -1.11 65.74 -15.50
C THR A 292 -1.95 66.95 -15.08
N GLN A 293 -3.04 66.73 -14.34
CA GLN A 293 -3.89 67.79 -13.82
C GLN A 293 -3.14 68.70 -12.85
N LYS A 294 -2.36 68.15 -11.92
CA LYS A 294 -1.50 68.93 -11.01
C LYS A 294 -0.49 69.78 -11.79
N LEU A 295 0.10 69.23 -12.84
CA LEU A 295 1.03 69.95 -13.71
C LEU A 295 0.33 71.12 -14.42
N GLN A 296 -0.87 70.88 -14.95
CA GLN A 296 -1.67 71.87 -15.65
C GLN A 296 -2.10 73.02 -14.73
N VAL A 297 -2.52 72.71 -13.49
CA VAL A 297 -2.81 73.72 -12.45
C VAL A 297 -1.56 74.56 -12.13
N ARG A 298 -0.38 73.92 -11.99
CA ARG A 298 0.88 74.63 -11.73
C ARG A 298 1.25 75.56 -12.89
N LEU A 299 1.06 75.12 -14.13
CA LEU A 299 1.28 75.95 -15.31
C LEU A 299 0.31 77.14 -15.36
N MET A 300 -0.97 76.92 -15.03
CA MET A 300 -1.97 78.00 -14.93
C MET A 300 -1.57 79.02 -13.86
N ASN A 301 -1.19 78.56 -12.66
CA ASN A 301 -0.76 79.44 -11.57
C ASN A 301 0.49 80.25 -11.95
N ASN A 302 1.48 79.63 -12.60
CA ASN A 302 2.66 80.34 -13.11
C ASN A 302 2.28 81.38 -14.18
N THR A 303 1.34 81.04 -15.07
CA THR A 303 0.86 81.96 -16.11
C THR A 303 0.14 83.16 -15.50
N ILE A 304 -0.73 82.92 -14.50
CA ILE A 304 -1.41 83.98 -13.76
C ILE A 304 -0.38 84.87 -13.06
N ALA A 305 0.59 84.27 -12.34
CA ALA A 305 1.65 85.02 -11.66
C ALA A 305 2.48 85.88 -12.63
N LEU A 306 2.81 85.37 -13.81
CA LEU A 306 3.45 86.16 -14.87
C LEU A 306 2.56 87.33 -15.31
N HIS A 307 1.28 87.10 -15.57
CA HIS A 307 0.36 88.16 -15.98
C HIS A 307 0.18 89.24 -14.90
N THR A 308 0.09 88.83 -13.63
CA THR A 308 0.03 89.74 -12.48
C THR A 308 1.31 90.56 -12.33
N THR A 309 2.49 89.93 -12.47
CA THR A 309 3.77 90.65 -12.40
C THR A 309 3.98 91.59 -13.58
N LEU A 310 3.60 91.21 -14.80
CA LEU A 310 3.59 92.12 -15.95
C LEU A 310 2.60 93.28 -15.74
N GLY A 311 1.40 93.02 -15.22
CA GLY A 311 0.40 94.04 -14.91
C GLY A 311 0.88 95.03 -13.83
N LEU A 312 1.49 94.52 -12.76
CA LEU A 312 2.14 95.34 -11.72
C LEU A 312 3.26 96.20 -12.31
N ARG A 313 4.13 95.63 -13.17
CA ARG A 313 5.17 96.39 -13.88
C ARG A 313 4.57 97.50 -14.75
N HIS A 314 3.45 97.23 -15.43
CA HIS A 314 2.76 98.23 -16.25
C HIS A 314 2.14 99.36 -15.40
N LEU A 315 1.54 99.04 -14.25
CA LEU A 315 1.02 100.03 -13.30
C LEU A 315 2.13 100.92 -12.73
N VAL A 316 3.26 100.33 -12.34
CA VAL A 316 4.43 101.08 -11.88
C VAL A 316 4.95 101.99 -13.00
N SER A 317 5.02 101.51 -14.24
CA SER A 317 5.40 102.32 -15.40
C SER A 317 4.45 103.50 -15.62
N LEU A 318 3.13 103.27 -15.57
CA LEU A 318 2.13 104.33 -15.67
C LEU A 318 2.24 105.36 -14.54
N GLN A 319 2.53 104.92 -13.32
CA GLN A 319 2.72 105.81 -12.19
C GLN A 319 3.97 106.67 -12.35
N TRP A 320 5.07 106.12 -12.85
CA TRP A 320 6.25 106.88 -13.24
C TRP A 320 5.94 107.91 -14.34
N VAL A 321 5.17 107.53 -15.37
CA VAL A 321 4.72 108.45 -16.41
C VAL A 321 3.87 109.58 -15.81
N TYR A 322 2.91 109.26 -14.94
CA TYR A 322 2.08 110.25 -14.25
C TYR A 322 2.92 111.21 -13.40
N ILE A 323 3.87 110.71 -12.62
CA ILE A 323 4.81 111.53 -11.85
C ILE A 323 5.61 112.47 -12.78
N CYS A 324 6.14 111.96 -13.90
CA CYS A 324 6.84 112.77 -14.89
C CYS A 324 5.96 113.87 -15.49
N VAL A 325 4.70 113.55 -15.85
CA VAL A 325 3.74 114.53 -16.38
C VAL A 325 3.40 115.58 -15.32
N CYS A 326 3.12 115.19 -14.08
CA CYS A 326 2.84 116.13 -12.98
C CYS A 326 4.04 117.03 -12.68
N TRP A 327 5.26 116.48 -12.71
CA TRP A 327 6.49 117.27 -12.55
C TRP A 327 6.65 118.27 -13.70
N PHE A 328 6.46 117.83 -14.95
CA PHE A 328 6.53 118.70 -16.13
C PHE A 328 5.49 119.83 -16.07
N VAL A 329 4.23 119.52 -15.73
CA VAL A 329 3.17 120.52 -15.56
C VAL A 329 3.52 121.52 -14.45
N ARG A 330 4.10 121.05 -13.33
CA ARG A 330 4.50 121.92 -12.22
C ARG A 330 5.68 122.83 -12.59
N VAL A 331 6.65 122.32 -13.34
CA VAL A 331 7.74 123.12 -13.92
C VAL A 331 7.18 124.16 -14.89
N CYS A 332 6.30 123.77 -15.82
CA CYS A 332 5.64 124.68 -16.75
C CYS A 332 4.81 125.76 -16.03
N LEU A 333 4.04 125.42 -15.00
CA LEU A 333 3.30 126.41 -14.18
C LEU A 333 4.24 127.35 -13.41
N CYS A 334 5.37 126.85 -12.93
CA CYS A 334 6.38 127.67 -12.26
C CYS A 334 7.00 128.67 -13.24
N VAL A 335 7.35 128.23 -14.45
CA VAL A 335 7.80 129.09 -15.54
C VAL A 335 6.73 130.10 -15.94
N TYR A 336 5.46 129.66 -16.03
CA TYR A 336 4.31 130.52 -16.35
C TYR A 336 4.07 131.62 -15.30
N LYS A 337 4.24 131.32 -14.00
CA LYS A 337 4.15 132.33 -12.93
C LYS A 337 5.34 133.29 -12.89
N CYS A 338 6.52 132.85 -13.31
CA CYS A 338 7.73 133.70 -13.33
C CYS A 338 7.82 134.59 -14.58
N VAL A 339 7.17 134.23 -15.68
CA VAL A 339 7.31 134.92 -16.98
C VAL A 339 5.93 135.09 -17.60
N GLY A 340 5.23 136.17 -17.26
CA GLY A 340 3.87 136.43 -17.76
C GLY A 340 3.82 136.85 -19.23
N VAL A 341 4.05 135.94 -20.18
CA VAL A 341 3.87 136.18 -21.62
C VAL A 341 3.40 134.91 -22.35
N PHE A 342 2.45 135.10 -23.27
CA PHE A 342 1.80 134.10 -24.09
C PHE A 342 2.70 133.60 -25.26
N CYS A 343 2.47 132.35 -25.65
CA CYS A 343 2.66 131.76 -26.99
C CYS A 343 3.90 130.89 -27.28
N LEU A 344 3.64 129.79 -28.01
CA LEU A 344 4.53 128.75 -28.56
C LEU A 344 5.04 127.63 -27.64
N CYS A 345 4.19 126.62 -27.35
CA CYS A 345 4.67 125.29 -26.96
C CYS A 345 3.77 124.13 -27.42
N VAL A 346 3.07 124.28 -28.55
CA VAL A 346 2.22 123.21 -29.11
C VAL A 346 2.99 122.28 -30.08
N CYS A 347 4.16 122.67 -30.60
CA CYS A 347 4.88 121.86 -31.60
C CYS A 347 5.91 120.85 -31.07
N LEU A 348 6.35 120.92 -29.80
CA LEU A 348 7.34 119.96 -29.27
C LEU A 348 6.74 118.76 -28.50
N SER A 349 5.45 118.81 -28.15
CA SER A 349 4.81 117.77 -27.32
C SER A 349 4.57 116.46 -28.10
N THR A 350 4.26 116.53 -29.39
CA THR A 350 3.98 115.34 -30.22
C THR A 350 5.23 114.55 -30.59
N GLN A 351 6.41 115.19 -30.71
CA GLN A 351 7.68 114.49 -31.01
C GLN A 351 8.29 113.79 -29.79
N CYS A 352 8.06 114.28 -28.57
CA CYS A 352 8.50 113.59 -27.35
C CYS A 352 7.59 112.41 -26.98
N LEU A 353 6.27 112.53 -27.16
CA LEU A 353 5.34 111.41 -26.93
C LEU A 353 5.56 110.25 -27.92
N ALA A 354 5.95 110.53 -29.17
CA ALA A 354 6.26 109.50 -30.16
C ALA A 354 7.57 108.71 -29.87
N LYS A 355 8.54 109.30 -29.13
CA LYS A 355 9.78 108.62 -28.73
C LYS A 355 9.65 107.81 -27.44
N VAL A 356 8.67 108.13 -26.58
CA VAL A 356 8.41 107.37 -25.34
C VAL A 356 7.48 106.17 -25.60
N PHE A 357 6.66 106.19 -26.67
CA PHE A 357 5.67 105.14 -26.96
C PHE A 357 6.08 104.05 -27.98
N ARG A 358 7.36 103.90 -28.35
CA ARG A 358 7.85 102.70 -29.05
C ARG A 358 9.18 102.23 -28.44
N PRO A 359 9.33 100.98 -27.97
CA PRO A 359 8.50 99.79 -28.24
C PRO A 359 8.00 99.05 -26.99
N LEU A 360 6.68 98.87 -26.85
CA LEU A 360 6.13 97.62 -26.34
C LEU A 360 6.17 96.62 -27.50
N GLY A 361 6.90 95.52 -27.33
CA GLY A 361 7.08 94.45 -28.30
C GLY A 361 5.77 93.76 -28.68
N PHE A 362 5.02 94.35 -29.60
CA PHE A 362 3.80 93.77 -30.18
C PHE A 362 4.07 92.72 -31.27
N LEU A 363 5.34 92.34 -31.51
CA LEU A 363 5.68 91.33 -32.51
C LEU A 363 5.96 89.92 -31.96
N HIS A 364 5.91 89.72 -30.63
CA HIS A 364 6.24 88.41 -30.03
C HIS A 364 5.02 87.58 -29.56
N ILE A 365 3.81 88.15 -29.61
CA ILE A 365 2.59 87.45 -29.16
C ILE A 365 1.90 86.66 -30.29
N LEU A 366 2.14 87.00 -31.57
CA LEU A 366 1.57 86.24 -32.69
C LEU A 366 2.35 84.97 -33.08
N LEU A 367 3.59 84.77 -32.63
CA LEU A 367 4.35 83.55 -32.96
C LEU A 367 4.17 82.41 -31.96
N CYS A 368 3.71 82.66 -30.73
CA CYS A 368 3.52 81.59 -29.74
C CYS A 368 2.18 80.84 -29.87
N TYR A 369 1.19 81.37 -30.61
CA TYR A 369 -0.09 80.69 -30.79
C TYR A 369 -0.12 79.67 -31.96
N LYS A 370 0.96 79.54 -32.72
CA LYS A 370 1.02 78.63 -33.89
C LYS A 370 1.70 77.27 -33.63
N VAL A 371 2.02 76.94 -32.37
CA VAL A 371 2.67 75.67 -31.97
C VAL A 371 1.79 74.82 -31.04
N GLN A 372 0.47 75.04 -31.04
CA GLN A 372 -0.50 74.25 -30.26
C GLN A 372 -1.57 73.56 -31.12
N LEU A 373 -1.29 73.34 -32.42
CA LEU A 373 -2.03 72.37 -33.24
C LEU A 373 -1.04 71.41 -33.90
N LYS A 374 -0.68 70.36 -33.16
CA LYS A 374 -0.36 69.04 -33.70
C LYS A 374 -0.49 67.99 -32.62
#